data_AF-A0A8T5MB61-F1
#
_entry.id   AF-A0A8T5MB61-F1
#
_cell.length_a   1.000
_cell.length_b   1.000
_cell.length_c   1.000
_cell.angle_alpha   90.00
_cell.angle_beta   90.00
_cell.angle_gamma   90.00
#
_symmetry.space_group_name_H-M   'P 1'
#
loop_
_entity.id
_entity.type
_entity.pdbx_description
1 polymer ?
#
loop_
_entity_poly.entity_id
_entity_poly.type
_entity_poly.pdbx_seq_one_letter_code
_entity_poly.pdbx_strand_id
1 'polypeptide(L)' 'MKTTHKIINGDALEELKKIPDGSIDLVFADPPYNMSKKKGLGWKYSKHITMEAEWDMFSKDDYFKFNQEW' A
#
# COMPACT_ATOMS: atom_id res chain seq x y z
N MET A 1 -15.11 -21.45 18.76
CA MET A 1 -13.68 -21.50 18.39
C MET A 1 -13.06 -20.18 18.75
N LYS A 2 -11.90 -20.18 19.41
CA LYS A 2 -11.15 -18.95 19.66
C LYS A 2 -10.26 -18.74 18.44
N THR A 3 -10.55 -17.75 17.62
CA THR A 3 -9.66 -17.35 16.52
C THR A 3 -8.50 -16.57 17.13
N THR A 4 -7.27 -16.98 16.83
CA THR A 4 -6.07 -16.25 17.22
C THR A 4 -5.84 -15.17 16.18
N HIS A 5 -5.97 -13.90 16.57
CA HIS A 5 -5.68 -12.76 15.71
C HIS A 5 -4.36 -12.11 16.15
N LYS A 6 -3.50 -11.77 15.19
CA LYS A 6 -2.24 -11.07 15.43
C LYS A 6 -2.22 -9.80 14.59
N ILE A 7 -1.91 -8.67 15.24
CA ILE A 7 -1.60 -7.41 14.56
C ILE A 7 -0.09 -7.24 14.62
N ILE A 8 0.53 -6.97 13.47
CA ILE A 8 1.95 -6.70 13.37
C ILE A 8 2.10 -5.21 13.04
N ASN A 9 2.82 -4.46 13.87
CA ASN A 9 3.17 -3.08 13.61
C ASN A 9 4.63 -3.04 13.13
N GLY A 10 4.83 -2.72 11.85
CA GLY A 10 6.14 -2.69 11.22
C GLY A 10 6.03 -2.36 9.74
N ASP A 11 7.18 -2.19 9.09
CA ASP A 11 7.25 -2.05 7.64
C ASP A 11 6.86 -3.38 6.98
N ALA A 12 5.92 -3.33 6.05
CA ALA A 12 5.37 -4.53 5.45
C ALA A 12 6.39 -5.29 4.57
N LEU A 13 7.33 -4.61 3.90
CA LEU A 13 8.39 -5.27 3.14
C LEU A 13 9.33 -6.07 4.05
N GLU A 14 9.51 -5.63 5.30
CA GLU A 14 10.34 -6.33 6.28
C GLU A 14 9.57 -7.41 7.06
N GLU A 15 8.32 -7.16 7.42
CA GLU A 15 7.52 -8.10 8.21
C GLU A 15 6.97 -9.27 7.39
N LEU A 16 6.59 -9.06 6.12
CA LEU A 16 6.10 -10.13 5.25
C LEU A 16 7.17 -11.21 5.03
N LYS A 17 8.45 -10.83 4.92
CA LYS A 17 9.60 -11.75 4.80
C LYS A 17 9.77 -12.70 5.98
N LYS A 18 9.18 -12.38 7.14
CA LYS A 18 9.26 -13.20 8.37
C LYS A 18 8.13 -14.22 8.46
N ILE A 19 7.12 -14.12 7.60
CA ILE A 19 5.98 -15.04 7.57
C ILE A 19 6.42 -16.32 6.83
N PRO A 20 6.13 -17.52 7.36
CA PRO A 20 6.47 -18.76 6.67
C PRO A 20 5.75 -18.89 5.32
N ASP A 21 6.46 -19.39 4.32
CA ASP A 21 5.88 -19.65 3.00
C ASP A 21 4.70 -20.65 3.10
N GLY A 22 3.66 -20.40 2.30
CA GLY A 22 2.48 -21.27 2.23
C GLY A 22 1.60 -21.25 3.49
N SER A 23 1.82 -20.34 4.44
CA SER A 23 1.05 -20.27 5.70
C SER A 23 -0.18 -19.36 5.65
N ILE A 24 -0.50 -18.75 4.51
CA ILE A 24 -1.59 -17.78 4.33
C ILE A 24 -2.53 -18.29 3.23
N ASP A 25 -3.80 -18.51 3.57
CA ASP A 25 -4.80 -19.02 2.62
C ASP A 25 -5.37 -17.93 1.70
N LEU A 26 -5.41 -16.68 2.18
CA LEU A 26 -5.98 -15.54 1.48
C LEU A 26 -5.21 -14.26 1.82
N VAL A 27 -4.92 -13.47 0.79
CA VAL A 27 -4.32 -12.14 0.93
C VAL A 27 -5.32 -11.10 0.46
N PHE A 28 -5.49 -10.04 1.26
CA PHE A 28 -6.13 -8.80 0.86
C PHE A 28 -5.10 -7.68 1.04
N ALA A 29 -4.86 -6.91 -0.01
CA ALA A 29 -3.88 -5.84 -0.01
C ALA A 29 -4.50 -4.57 -0.63
N ASP A 30 -4.27 -3.45 0.04
CA ASP A 30 -4.54 -2.10 -0.46
C ASP A 30 -3.25 -1.28 -0.32
N PRO A 31 -2.28 -1.49 -1.23
CA PRO A 31 -0.98 -0.83 -1.15
C PRO A 31 -1.09 0.65 -1.55
N PRO A 32 -0.04 1.46 -1.31
CA PRO A 32 0.04 2.81 -1.84
C PRO A 32 -0.06 2.81 -3.37
N TYR A 33 -0.84 3.74 -3.93
CA TYR A 33 -1.08 3.90 -5.38
C TYR A 33 -0.38 5.12 -5.97
N ASN A 34 0.35 5.89 -5.16
CA ASN A 34 1.00 7.14 -5.54
C ASN A 34 0.02 8.13 -6.18
N MET A 35 -1.18 8.24 -5.60
CA MET A 35 -2.28 9.10 -6.07
C MET A 35 -2.45 10.35 -5.23
N SER A 36 -1.88 10.38 -4.01
CA SER A 36 -1.83 11.61 -3.21
C SER A 36 -0.97 12.67 -3.89
N LYS A 37 -1.59 13.60 -4.60
CA LYS A 37 -0.89 14.69 -5.31
C LYS A 37 -1.59 16.01 -5.05
N LYS A 38 -0.82 17.08 -4.88
CA LYS A 38 -1.31 18.46 -4.65
C LYS A 38 -2.32 18.99 -5.68
N LYS A 39 -2.44 18.37 -6.86
CA LYS A 39 -3.43 18.73 -7.90
C LYS A 39 -4.42 17.60 -8.23
N GLY A 40 -4.36 16.48 -7.52
CA GLY A 40 -5.22 15.32 -7.75
C GLY A 40 -5.10 14.65 -9.11
N LEU A 41 -5.93 13.65 -9.33
CA LEU A 41 -6.23 13.12 -10.66
C LEU A 41 -7.38 13.94 -11.25
N GLY A 42 -7.07 14.74 -12.27
CA GLY A 42 -8.08 15.49 -13.02
C GLY A 42 -8.67 14.63 -14.11
N TRP A 43 -9.96 14.32 -14.04
CA TRP A 43 -10.72 13.86 -15.20
C TRP A 43 -11.45 15.04 -15.81
N LYS A 44 -11.61 15.01 -17.14
CA LYS A 44 -12.17 16.12 -17.94
C LYS A 44 -13.55 16.62 -17.45
N TYR A 45 -14.26 15.84 -16.64
CA TYR A 45 -15.59 16.16 -16.13
C TYR A 45 -15.81 15.83 -14.64
N SER A 46 -14.75 15.65 -13.84
CA SER A 46 -14.89 15.40 -12.39
C SER A 46 -14.29 16.52 -11.55
N LYS A 47 -14.85 16.72 -10.34
CA LYS A 47 -14.13 17.48 -9.30
C LYS A 47 -12.84 16.72 -8.97
N HIS A 48 -11.74 17.44 -8.77
CA HIS A 48 -10.51 16.85 -8.26
C HIS A 48 -10.82 16.30 -6.86
N ILE A 49 -10.84 14.97 -6.72
CA ILE A 49 -10.81 14.31 -5.42
C ILE A 49 -9.33 14.10 -5.13
N THR A 50 -8.84 14.77 -4.10
CA THR A 50 -7.45 14.68 -3.64
C THR A 50 -7.44 14.01 -2.28
N MET A 51 -6.71 12.91 -2.19
CA MET A 51 -6.27 12.38 -0.90
C MET A 51 -4.93 13.06 -0.57
N GLU A 52 -4.79 13.60 0.63
CA GLU A 52 -3.55 14.25 1.09
C GLU A 52 -2.85 13.36 2.11
N ALA A 53 -2.28 12.25 1.64
CA ALA A 53 -1.56 11.29 2.48
C ALA A 53 -0.07 11.28 2.10
N GLU A 54 0.81 11.66 3.05
CA GLU A 54 2.25 11.71 2.80
C GLU A 54 2.88 10.35 2.53
N TRP A 55 2.33 9.29 3.12
CA TRP A 55 2.76 7.92 2.89
C TRP A 55 2.38 7.38 1.50
N ASP A 56 1.52 8.08 0.74
CA ASP A 56 1.12 7.76 -0.63
C ASP A 56 1.74 8.75 -1.66
N MET A 57 2.87 9.36 -1.30
CA MET A 57 3.63 10.27 -2.17
C MET A 57 5.01 9.70 -2.47
N PHE A 58 5.21 9.27 -3.71
CA PHE A 58 6.46 8.69 -4.18
C PHE A 58 7.02 9.46 -5.37
N SER A 59 8.35 9.50 -5.47
CA SER A 59 8.98 9.79 -6.77
C SER A 59 8.64 8.68 -7.77
N LYS A 60 8.81 8.94 -9.07
CA LYS A 60 8.51 7.92 -10.09
C LYS A 60 9.36 6.66 -9.91
N ASP A 61 10.65 6.84 -9.60
CA ASP A 61 11.61 5.75 -9.48
C ASP A 61 11.40 4.98 -8.17
N ASP A 62 11.12 5.69 -7.06
CA ASP A 62 10.82 5.05 -5.78
C ASP A 62 9.52 4.25 -5.85
N TYR A 63 8.49 4.77 -6.55
CA TYR A 63 7.25 4.04 -6.75
C TYR A 63 7.47 2.78 -7.59
N PHE A 64 8.27 2.86 -8.65
CA PHE A 64 8.62 1.70 -9.46
C PHE A 64 9.34 0.64 -8.63
N LYS A 65 10.35 1.06 -7.85
CA LYS A 65 11.09 0.18 -6.94
C LYS A 65 10.16 -0.50 -5.93
N PHE A 66 9.28 0.27 -5.28
CA PHE A 66 8.31 -0.26 -4.32
C PHE A 66 7.44 -1.36 -4.94
N ASN A 67 6.90 -1.15 -6.15
CA ASN A 67 6.07 -2.15 -6.84
C ASN A 67 6.84 -3.44 -7.22
N GLN A 68 8.17 -3.41 -7.26
CA GLN A 68 8.98 -4.61 -7.50
C GLN A 68 9.31 -5.36 -6.21
N GLU A 69 9.40 -4.64 -5.09
CA GLU A 69 9.77 -5.21 -3.79
C GLU A 69 8.56 -5.71 -2.99
N TRP A 70 7.38 -5.11 -3.21
CA TRP A 70 6.09 -5.47 -2.63
C TRP A 70 5.49 -6.72 -3.27
#